data_AF-A0A059X6D1-F1
#
_entry.id   AF-A0A059X6D1-F1
#
_cell.length_a   1.000
_cell.length_b   1.000
_cell.length_c   1.000
_cell.angle_alpha   90.00
_cell.angle_beta   90.00
_cell.angle_gamma   90.00
#
_symmetry.space_group_name_H-M   'P 1'
#
loop_
_entity.id
_entity.type
_entity.pdbx_description
1 polymer ?
#
loop_
_entity_poly.entity_id
_entity_poly.type
_entity_poly.pdbx_seq_one_letter_code
_entity_poly.pdbx_strand_id
1 'polypeptide(L)'
;MNSKKHIIYPYLPADGNIRYVAADNPYMQQAKDYSRQYSIDKTMPTGSIIVLDNKVVGKGANGSTYHDEHVCERVRLGIPTGQQYELCEGCSPKNHSEPRAIADALSRLSSVQNADLYLWGHWWCCEPCWKSMQDVGIHTVYLLEDSEILFNKEHPDNIVGKQFAA
;
A
#
# COMPACT_ATOMS: atom_id res chain seq x y z
N MET A 1 -12.56 -13.62 -20.34
CA MET A 1 -11.87 -12.52 -21.06
C MET A 1 -12.33 -11.22 -20.43
N ASN A 2 -11.63 -10.77 -19.37
CA ASN A 2 -11.98 -9.52 -18.72
C ASN A 2 -11.60 -8.37 -19.67
N SER A 3 -12.63 -7.66 -20.15
CA SER A 3 -12.48 -6.29 -20.63
C SER A 3 -11.61 -5.55 -19.61
N LYS A 4 -10.39 -5.16 -20.00
CA LYS A 4 -9.52 -4.33 -19.16
C LYS A 4 -10.27 -3.02 -18.93
N LYS A 5 -10.98 -2.91 -17.81
CA LYS A 5 -11.55 -1.65 -17.36
C LYS A 5 -10.41 -0.64 -17.32
N HIS A 6 -10.62 0.53 -17.92
CA HIS A 6 -9.65 1.61 -17.89
C HIS A 6 -9.63 2.19 -16.47
N ILE A 7 -8.66 1.79 -15.65
CA ILE A 7 -8.49 2.27 -14.28
C ILE A 7 -7.79 3.63 -14.34
N ILE A 8 -8.41 4.65 -13.73
CA ILE A 8 -7.82 5.98 -13.57
C ILE A 8 -7.24 6.05 -12.16
N TYR A 9 -5.91 6.01 -12.05
CA TYR A 9 -5.25 6.15 -10.76
C TYR A 9 -5.17 7.63 -10.36
N PRO A 10 -5.36 7.96 -9.06
CA PRO A 10 -5.16 9.33 -8.59
C PRO A 10 -3.75 9.85 -8.81
N TYR A 11 -2.76 8.94 -8.82
CA TYR A 11 -1.38 9.25 -9.18
C TYR A 11 -0.68 8.00 -9.73
N LEU A 12 0.06 8.17 -10.82
CA LEU A 12 0.99 7.18 -11.39
C LEU A 12 2.14 7.95 -12.06
N PRO A 13 3.40 7.78 -11.61
CA PRO A 13 4.54 8.43 -12.24
C PRO A 13 4.82 7.79 -13.62
N ALA A 14 5.50 8.53 -14.51
CA ALA A 14 5.68 8.13 -15.92
C ALA A 14 6.41 6.80 -16.11
N ASP A 15 7.32 6.46 -15.20
CA ASP A 15 8.12 5.23 -15.15
C ASP A 15 7.60 4.21 -14.12
N GLY A 16 6.48 4.50 -13.45
CA GLY A 16 5.83 3.60 -12.50
C GLY A 16 4.96 2.57 -13.22
N ASN A 17 5.07 1.31 -12.80
CA ASN A 17 4.32 0.20 -13.38
C ASN A 17 3.43 -0.44 -12.33
N ILE A 18 2.12 -0.47 -12.59
CA ILE A 18 1.17 -1.26 -11.80
C ILE A 18 0.87 -2.56 -12.54
N ARG A 19 1.04 -3.68 -11.84
CA ARG A 19 0.69 -5.02 -12.30
C ARG A 19 -0.31 -5.64 -11.33
N TYR A 20 -1.01 -6.68 -11.78
CA TYR A 20 -2.04 -7.33 -11.01
C TYR A 20 -1.70 -8.81 -10.84
N VAL A 21 -2.00 -9.35 -9.66
CA VAL A 21 -1.82 -10.77 -9.32
C VAL A 21 -3.06 -11.31 -8.63
N ALA A 22 -3.35 -12.57 -8.90
CA ALA A 22 -4.43 -13.30 -8.25
C ALA A 22 -4.21 -13.44 -6.73
N ALA A 23 -5.30 -13.69 -6.01
CA ALA A 23 -5.29 -13.81 -4.55
C ALA A 23 -4.47 -15.00 -4.01
N ASP A 24 -4.17 -15.98 -4.85
CA ASP A 24 -3.33 -17.14 -4.54
C ASP A 24 -1.83 -16.89 -4.78
N ASN A 25 -1.44 -15.72 -5.30
CA ASN A 25 -0.04 -15.36 -5.45
C ASN A 25 0.66 -15.36 -4.08
N PRO A 26 1.80 -16.07 -3.93
CA PRO A 26 2.43 -16.29 -2.62
C PRO A 26 2.96 -15.01 -1.96
N TYR A 27 3.35 -13.99 -2.75
CA TYR A 27 3.81 -12.72 -2.20
C TYR A 27 2.64 -11.82 -1.80
N MET A 28 1.54 -11.87 -2.55
CA MET A 28 0.31 -11.17 -2.19
C MET A 28 -0.34 -11.77 -0.93
N GLN A 29 -0.33 -13.10 -0.77
CA GLN A 29 -0.75 -13.76 0.47
C GLN A 29 0.11 -13.31 1.66
N GLN A 30 1.43 -13.25 1.50
CA GLN A 30 2.31 -12.74 2.54
C GLN A 30 2.04 -11.27 2.88
N ALA A 31 1.73 -10.41 1.89
CA ALA A 31 1.35 -9.02 2.12
C ALA A 31 0.04 -8.92 2.92
N LYS A 32 -0.96 -9.74 2.57
CA LYS A 32 -2.23 -9.86 3.28
C LYS A 32 -2.03 -10.31 4.72
N ASP A 33 -1.27 -11.38 4.94
CA ASP A 33 -1.04 -11.93 6.27
C ASP A 33 -0.24 -10.97 7.15
N TYR A 34 0.78 -10.32 6.58
CA TYR A 34 1.56 -9.31 7.30
C TYR A 34 0.70 -8.10 7.69
N SER A 35 -0.18 -7.65 6.78
CA SER A 35 -1.14 -6.61 7.12
C SER A 35 -2.08 -7.04 8.25
N ARG A 36 -2.64 -8.25 8.18
CA ARG A 36 -3.55 -8.80 9.19
C ARG A 36 -2.91 -8.85 10.58
N GLN A 37 -1.63 -9.21 10.63
CA GLN A 37 -0.92 -9.42 11.88
C GLN A 37 -0.36 -8.12 12.48
N TYR A 38 0.07 -7.17 11.64
CA TYR A 38 0.88 -6.03 12.10
C TYR A 38 0.30 -4.66 11.77
N SER A 39 -0.71 -4.55 10.92
CA SER A 39 -1.37 -3.25 10.72
C SER A 39 -2.15 -2.87 11.96
N ILE A 40 -2.00 -1.61 12.37
CA ILE A 40 -2.79 -1.01 13.44
C ILE A 40 -3.83 -0.02 12.90
N ASP A 41 -3.94 0.13 11.57
CA ASP A 41 -5.03 0.87 10.94
C ASP A 41 -6.30 -0.02 10.92
N LYS A 42 -7.34 0.43 11.60
CA LYS A 42 -8.61 -0.33 11.74
C LYS A 42 -9.54 -0.20 10.53
N THR A 43 -9.30 0.78 9.65
CA THR A 43 -10.20 1.08 8.52
C THR A 43 -9.64 0.53 7.21
N MET A 44 -8.38 0.85 6.93
CA MET A 44 -7.66 0.48 5.72
C MET A 44 -6.32 -0.16 6.11
N PRO A 45 -6.32 -1.35 6.71
CA PRO A 45 -5.08 -2.07 6.91
C PRO A 45 -4.41 -2.31 5.55
N THR A 46 -3.11 -2.06 5.47
CA THR A 46 -2.27 -2.35 4.30
C THR A 46 -1.03 -3.11 4.71
N GLY A 47 -0.48 -3.86 3.77
CA GLY A 47 0.75 -4.63 3.94
C GLY A 47 1.54 -4.62 2.65
N SER A 48 2.86 -4.48 2.77
CA SER A 48 3.78 -4.43 1.65
C SER A 48 4.89 -5.46 1.80
N ILE A 49 5.18 -6.18 0.72
CA ILE A 49 6.28 -7.14 0.62
C ILE A 49 7.18 -6.71 -0.52
N ILE A 50 8.48 -6.55 -0.25
CA ILE A 50 9.49 -6.29 -1.28
C ILE A 50 10.14 -7.61 -1.68
N VAL A 51 10.19 -7.87 -2.98
CA VAL A 51 10.76 -9.08 -3.58
C VAL A 51 11.92 -8.68 -4.47
N LEU A 52 13.10 -9.22 -4.19
CA LEU A 52 14.31 -9.07 -5.00
C LEU A 52 14.84 -10.47 -5.33
N ASP A 53 15.10 -10.76 -6.59
CA ASP A 53 15.57 -12.07 -7.07
C ASP A 53 14.71 -13.25 -6.54
N ASN A 54 13.38 -13.09 -6.58
CA ASN A 54 12.40 -14.06 -6.06
C ASN A 54 12.51 -14.34 -4.55
N LYS A 55 13.17 -13.46 -3.79
CA LYS A 55 13.28 -13.55 -2.34
C LYS A 55 12.58 -12.38 -1.69
N VAL A 56 11.83 -12.64 -0.64
CA VAL A 56 11.27 -11.58 0.20
C VAL A 56 12.40 -10.94 1.00
N VAL A 57 12.62 -9.65 0.80
CA VAL A 57 13.70 -8.89 1.42
C VAL A 57 13.22 -7.81 2.38
N GLY A 58 11.97 -7.34 2.23
CA GLY A 58 11.37 -6.31 3.07
C GLY A 58 9.90 -6.56 3.35
N LYS A 59 9.45 -6.19 4.56
CA LYS A 59 8.04 -6.28 4.98
C LYS A 59 7.61 -5.01 5.72
N GLY A 60 6.41 -4.54 5.45
CA GLY A 60 5.85 -3.35 6.11
C GLY A 60 4.34 -3.44 6.27
N ALA A 61 3.81 -2.90 7.36
CA ALA A 61 2.38 -2.73 7.59
C ALA A 61 2.11 -1.28 8.00
N ASN A 62 0.97 -0.73 7.61
CA ASN A 62 0.63 0.66 7.93
C ASN A 62 0.09 0.84 9.35
N GLY A 63 -0.01 2.10 9.76
CA GLY A 63 -0.75 2.54 10.92
C GLY A 63 0.12 3.27 11.96
N SER A 64 -0.53 4.03 12.82
CA SER A 64 0.07 4.82 13.89
C SER A 64 -0.89 4.88 15.07
N THR A 65 -0.36 4.96 16.30
CA THR A 65 -1.15 5.18 17.52
C THR A 65 -1.58 6.65 17.69
N TYR A 66 -1.17 7.55 16.79
CA TYR A 66 -1.48 8.98 16.87
C TYR A 66 -2.99 9.25 17.05
N HIS A 67 -3.82 8.48 16.34
CA HIS A 67 -5.28 8.63 16.37
C HIS A 67 -5.97 8.06 17.62
N ASP A 68 -5.23 7.40 18.51
CA ASP A 68 -5.79 6.95 19.79
C ASP A 68 -6.02 8.15 20.74
N GLU A 69 -5.23 9.21 20.58
CA GLU A 69 -5.25 10.41 21.43
C GLU A 69 -5.59 11.69 20.65
N HIS A 70 -5.48 11.68 19.32
CA HIS A 70 -5.63 12.87 18.47
C HIS A 70 -6.64 12.68 17.34
N VAL A 71 -7.43 13.71 17.06
CA VAL A 71 -8.34 13.71 15.90
C VAL A 71 -7.56 13.89 14.61
N CYS A 72 -8.01 13.23 13.54
CA CYS A 72 -7.47 13.44 12.21
C CYS A 72 -8.02 14.72 11.58
N GLU A 73 -7.19 15.76 11.46
CA GLU A 73 -7.57 17.04 10.84
C GLU A 73 -7.97 16.91 9.37
N ARG A 74 -7.34 16.00 8.63
CA ARG A 74 -7.71 15.69 7.24
C ARG A 74 -9.16 15.21 7.14
N VAL A 75 -9.60 14.36 8.07
CA VAL A 75 -11.00 13.89 8.14
C VAL A 75 -11.93 15.04 8.50
N ARG A 76 -11.57 15.85 9.51
CA ARG A 76 -12.37 17.01 9.93
C ARG A 76 -12.62 18.01 8.80
N LEU A 77 -11.62 18.21 7.94
CA LEU A 77 -11.67 19.14 6.81
C LEU A 77 -12.15 18.50 5.50
N GLY A 78 -12.49 17.21 5.50
CA GLY A 78 -12.96 16.50 4.29
C GLY A 78 -11.88 16.35 3.21
N ILE A 79 -10.61 16.29 3.59
CA ILE A 79 -9.49 16.17 2.66
C ILE A 79 -9.45 14.75 2.04
N PRO A 80 -9.37 14.63 0.70
CA PRO A 80 -9.26 13.33 0.04
C PRO A 80 -8.01 12.52 0.42
N THR A 81 -8.11 11.20 0.22
CA THR A 81 -6.94 10.30 0.30
C THR A 81 -5.86 10.75 -0.70
N GLY A 82 -4.58 10.69 -0.30
CA GLY A 82 -3.48 11.13 -1.16
C GLY A 82 -3.03 12.57 -0.97
N GLN A 83 -3.78 13.39 -0.23
CA GLN A 83 -3.55 14.84 -0.18
C GLN A 83 -3.31 15.36 1.26
N GLN A 84 -2.50 16.42 1.34
CA GLN A 84 -2.24 17.23 2.55
C GLN A 84 -1.86 16.39 3.79
N TYR A 85 -0.91 15.47 3.62
CA TYR A 85 -0.49 14.56 4.69
C TYR A 85 0.19 15.29 5.86
N GLU A 86 0.76 16.47 5.63
CA GLU A 86 1.34 17.36 6.63
C GLU A 86 0.34 17.82 7.70
N LEU A 87 -0.96 17.77 7.42
CA LEU A 87 -2.01 18.13 8.37
C LEU A 87 -2.21 17.08 9.47
N CYS A 88 -1.68 15.87 9.32
CA CYS A 88 -1.93 14.80 10.27
C CYS A 88 -0.77 13.81 10.34
N GLU A 89 -0.08 13.81 11.48
CA GLU A 89 1.02 12.88 11.80
C GLU A 89 0.58 11.41 11.69
N GLY A 90 -0.62 11.07 12.14
CA GLY A 90 -1.18 9.72 12.00
C GLY A 90 -1.31 9.25 10.54
N CYS A 91 -1.57 10.18 9.62
CA CYS A 91 -1.63 9.91 8.19
C CYS A 91 -0.31 10.12 7.44
N SER A 92 0.77 10.49 8.13
CA SER A 92 2.06 10.76 7.49
C SER A 92 2.51 9.57 6.62
N PRO A 93 3.10 9.79 5.42
CA PRO A 93 3.52 8.70 4.55
C PRO A 93 4.50 7.72 5.21
N LYS A 94 5.29 8.16 6.20
CA LYS A 94 6.17 7.27 6.98
C LYS A 94 5.41 6.15 7.73
N ASN A 95 4.11 6.33 7.94
CA ASN A 95 3.22 5.36 8.56
C ASN A 95 2.55 4.42 7.55
N HIS A 96 2.83 4.56 6.25
CA HIS A 96 2.35 3.66 5.22
C HIS A 96 3.21 2.40 5.13
N SER A 97 2.67 1.33 4.55
CA SER A 97 3.35 0.04 4.48
C SER A 97 4.54 0.05 3.52
N GLU A 98 4.49 0.83 2.43
CA GLU A 98 5.53 0.87 1.39
C GLU A 98 6.87 1.39 1.93
N PRO A 99 6.96 2.61 2.52
CA PRO A 99 8.24 3.09 3.06
C PRO A 99 8.73 2.26 4.25
N ARG A 100 7.83 1.63 5.01
CA ARG A 100 8.21 0.71 6.08
C ARG A 100 8.84 -0.57 5.55
N ALA A 101 8.31 -1.13 4.46
CA ALA A 101 8.93 -2.29 3.81
C ALA A 101 10.29 -1.95 3.21
N ILE A 102 10.45 -0.74 2.65
CA ILE A 102 11.75 -0.25 2.16
C ILE A 102 12.76 -0.13 3.31
N ALA A 103 12.36 0.51 4.42
CA ALA A 103 13.21 0.63 5.60
C ALA A 103 13.61 -0.73 6.17
N ASP A 104 12.68 -1.68 6.23
CA ASP A 104 12.96 -3.05 6.67
C ASP A 104 13.98 -3.74 5.76
N ALA A 105 13.85 -3.63 4.43
CA ALA A 105 14.82 -4.20 3.51
C ALA A 105 16.22 -3.56 3.63
N LEU A 106 16.28 -2.22 3.64
CA LEU A 106 17.54 -1.47 3.71
C LEU A 106 18.21 -1.54 5.09
N SER A 107 17.52 -2.03 6.12
CA SER A 107 18.15 -2.34 7.42
C SER A 107 19.14 -3.52 7.32
N ARG A 108 19.03 -4.34 6.28
CA ARG A 108 19.84 -5.57 6.09
C ARG A 108 20.57 -5.61 4.74
N LEU A 109 20.12 -4.84 3.76
CA LEU A 109 20.68 -4.78 2.41
C LEU A 109 21.21 -3.39 2.12
N SER A 110 22.25 -3.31 1.30
CA SER A 110 22.78 -2.03 0.81
C SER A 110 21.93 -1.43 -0.32
N SER A 111 21.08 -2.22 -0.98
CA SER A 111 20.23 -1.78 -2.09
C SER A 111 19.03 -2.71 -2.28
N VAL A 112 17.95 -2.15 -2.81
CA VAL A 112 16.75 -2.85 -3.30
C VAL A 112 16.44 -2.50 -4.76
N GLN A 113 17.44 -2.00 -5.50
CA GLN A 113 17.26 -1.61 -6.89
C GLN A 113 16.77 -2.80 -7.73
N ASN A 114 15.80 -2.54 -8.61
CA ASN A 114 15.08 -3.51 -9.43
C ASN A 114 14.21 -4.51 -8.65
N ALA A 115 13.98 -4.29 -7.35
CA ALA A 115 13.00 -5.07 -6.62
C ALA A 115 11.57 -4.69 -7.04
N ASP A 116 10.65 -5.63 -6.80
CA ASP A 116 9.22 -5.44 -6.98
C ASP A 116 8.55 -5.29 -5.61
N LEU A 117 7.51 -4.44 -5.52
CA LEU A 117 6.69 -4.32 -4.30
C LEU A 117 5.31 -4.93 -4.52
N TYR A 118 4.85 -5.75 -3.58
CA TYR A 118 3.50 -6.33 -3.55
C TYR A 118 2.71 -5.62 -2.46
N LEU A 119 1.59 -5.00 -2.82
CA LEU A 119 0.75 -4.22 -1.91
C LEU A 119 -0.64 -4.84 -1.77
N TRP A 120 -0.96 -5.19 -0.52
CA TRP A 120 -2.30 -5.58 -0.11
C TRP A 120 -3.01 -4.42 0.59
N GLY A 121 -4.34 -4.35 0.43
CA GLY A 121 -5.19 -3.40 1.17
C GLY A 121 -5.40 -2.05 0.48
N HIS A 122 -4.82 -1.85 -0.70
CA HIS A 122 -5.02 -0.65 -1.52
C HIS A 122 -5.05 -0.98 -3.01
N TRP A 123 -5.60 -0.08 -3.81
CA TRP A 123 -5.72 -0.18 -5.28
C TRP A 123 -4.86 0.80 -6.08
N TRP A 124 -3.99 1.54 -5.39
CA TRP A 124 -3.01 2.48 -5.94
C TRP A 124 -2.04 2.90 -4.82
N CYS A 125 -0.93 3.55 -5.19
CA CYS A 125 0.03 4.13 -4.24
C CYS A 125 -0.01 5.65 -4.33
N CYS A 126 0.07 6.34 -3.19
CA CYS A 126 0.14 7.80 -3.19
C CYS A 126 1.47 8.33 -3.75
N GLU A 127 1.50 9.59 -4.17
CA GLU A 127 2.71 10.22 -4.72
C GLU A 127 3.94 10.09 -3.81
N PRO A 128 3.86 10.35 -2.48
CA PRO A 128 4.99 10.12 -1.59
C PRO A 128 5.48 8.67 -1.55
N CYS A 129 4.58 7.68 -1.59
CA CYS A 129 4.97 6.26 -1.60
C CYS A 129 5.67 5.91 -2.92
N TRP A 130 5.14 6.37 -4.07
CA TRP A 130 5.82 6.21 -5.36
C TRP A 130 7.21 6.82 -5.37
N LYS A 131 7.36 8.07 -4.90
CA LYS A 131 8.68 8.72 -4.78
C LYS A 131 9.63 7.89 -3.92
N SER A 132 9.19 7.42 -2.75
CA SER A 132 10.02 6.60 -1.87
C SER A 132 10.48 5.30 -2.51
N MET A 133 9.64 4.67 -3.34
CA MET A 133 10.00 3.47 -4.11
C MET A 133 11.00 3.79 -5.23
N GLN A 134 10.76 4.85 -5.98
CA GLN A 134 11.63 5.26 -7.10
C GLN A 134 13.03 5.69 -6.63
N ASP A 135 13.11 6.39 -5.49
CA ASP A 135 14.38 6.83 -4.89
C ASP A 135 15.31 5.64 -4.58
N VAL A 136 14.76 4.45 -4.37
CA VAL A 136 15.51 3.21 -4.10
C VAL A 136 15.52 2.23 -5.28
N GLY A 137 14.99 2.63 -6.44
CA GLY A 137 15.01 1.86 -7.68
C GLY A 137 13.91 0.79 -7.79
N ILE A 138 12.79 0.94 -7.07
CA ILE A 138 11.59 0.10 -7.21
C ILE A 138 10.60 0.83 -8.14
N HIS A 139 10.35 0.25 -9.31
CA HIS A 139 9.49 0.85 -10.35
C HIS A 139 8.23 0.03 -10.65
N THR A 140 8.05 -1.13 -10.01
CA THR A 140 6.90 -2.01 -10.22
C THR A 140 6.18 -2.29 -8.90
N VAL A 141 4.87 -2.06 -8.90
CA VAL A 141 3.96 -2.44 -7.81
C VAL A 141 2.98 -3.49 -8.33
N TYR A 142 2.88 -4.60 -7.61
CA TYR A 142 1.87 -5.62 -7.81
C TYR A 142 0.71 -5.39 -6.83
N LEU A 143 -0.47 -5.17 -7.39
CA LEU A 143 -1.74 -5.08 -6.66
C LEU A 143 -2.53 -6.37 -6.79
N LEU A 144 -3.48 -6.58 -5.88
CA LEU A 144 -4.44 -7.65 -5.99
C LEU A 144 -5.36 -7.40 -7.20
N GLU A 145 -5.67 -8.45 -7.96
CA GLU A 145 -6.74 -8.42 -8.95
C GLU A 145 -8.04 -7.87 -8.34
N ASP A 146 -8.76 -7.05 -9.11
CA ASP A 146 -9.97 -6.34 -8.67
C ASP A 146 -9.75 -5.42 -7.45
N SER A 147 -8.51 -5.05 -7.13
CA SER A 147 -8.24 -4.13 -6.00
C SER A 147 -9.01 -2.82 -6.10
N GLU A 148 -9.23 -2.28 -7.29
CA GLU A 148 -10.02 -1.06 -7.54
C GLU A 148 -11.51 -1.20 -7.19
N ILE A 149 -11.98 -2.44 -7.04
CA ILE A 149 -13.30 -2.78 -6.51
C ILE A 149 -13.17 -3.02 -5.00
N LEU A 150 -12.26 -3.91 -4.61
CA LEU A 150 -12.13 -4.42 -3.24
C LEU A 150 -11.72 -3.34 -2.22
N PHE A 151 -10.81 -2.45 -2.61
CA PHE A 151 -10.19 -1.47 -1.71
C PHE A 151 -10.56 -0.02 -2.02
N ASN A 152 -11.43 0.22 -3.00
CA ASN A 152 -11.95 1.55 -3.27
C ASN A 152 -13.20 1.82 -2.43
N LYS A 153 -13.10 2.76 -1.48
CA LYS A 153 -14.21 3.15 -0.59
C LYS A 153 -15.46 3.64 -1.33
N GLU A 154 -15.29 4.15 -2.56
CA GLU A 154 -16.39 4.66 -3.37
C GLU A 154 -17.10 3.55 -4.16
N HIS A 155 -16.49 2.37 -4.30
CA HIS A 155 -17.09 1.26 -5.02
C HIS A 155 -18.12 0.54 -4.14
N PRO A 156 -19.35 0.27 -4.60
CA PRO A 156 -20.39 -0.36 -3.76
C PRO A 156 -20.02 -1.76 -3.27
N ASP A 157 -19.26 -2.51 -4.08
CA ASP A 157 -18.84 -3.88 -3.77
C ASP A 157 -17.53 -4.00 -2.97
N ASN A 158 -17.05 -2.89 -2.38
CA ASN A 158 -15.79 -2.91 -1.65
C ASN A 158 -15.87 -3.77 -0.37
N ILE A 159 -14.68 -4.17 0.11
CA ILE A 159 -14.50 -4.94 1.35
C ILE A 159 -13.85 -4.11 2.47
N VAL A 160 -13.86 -2.77 2.36
CA VAL A 160 -13.28 -1.89 3.37
C VAL A 160 -14.03 -2.04 4.71
N GLY A 161 -13.28 -2.24 5.80
CA GLY A 161 -13.80 -2.56 7.14
C GLY A 161 -14.14 -4.05 7.35
N LYS A 162 -14.07 -4.88 6.30
CA LYS A 162 -14.39 -6.31 6.31
C LYS A 162 -13.34 -7.14 5.56
N GLN A 163 -12.13 -6.60 5.41
CA GLN A 163 -11.06 -7.16 4.59
C GLN A 163 -10.58 -8.55 5.05
N PHE A 164 -10.82 -8.87 6.33
CA PHE A 164 -10.40 -10.11 6.99
C PHE A 164 -11.57 -10.90 7.57
N ALA A 165 -12.81 -10.56 7.22
CA ALA A 165 -13.98 -11.36 7.58
C ALA A 165 -13.88 -12.75 6.93
N ALA A 166 -14.30 -13.77 7.67
CA ALA A 166 -14.32 -15.17 7.22
C ALA A 166 -15.51 -15.44 6.31
#